data_AF-A0A7V5PMN3-F1
#
_entry.id   AF-A0A7V5PMN3-F1
#
_cell.length_a   1.000
_cell.length_b   1.000
_cell.length_c   1.000
_cell.angle_alpha   90.00
_cell.angle_beta   90.00
_cell.angle_gamma   90.00
#
_symmetry.space_group_name_H-M   'P 1'
#
loop_
_entity.id
_entity.type
_entity.pdbx_description
1 polymer ?
#
loop_
_entity_poly.entity_id
_entity_poly.type
_entity_poly.pdbx_seq_one_letter_code
_entity_poly.pdbx_strand_id
1 'polypeptide(L)'
;MELLEKIHQKKAVVGVVGLGYVGLPLLMEFVEQGFKTLGFDIDQKKVDKLNAGKSYIKHIDEKRVKAVRDSKLFEATSDFGRIKEVD
;
A
#
# COMPACT_ATOMS: atom_id res chain seq x y z
N MET A 1 19.17 0.69 -13.14
CA MET A 1 18.59 -0.66 -12.92
C MET A 1 17.37 -0.77 -13.80
N GLU A 2 17.33 -1.80 -14.62
CA GLU A 2 16.13 -2.21 -15.36
C GLU A 2 15.03 -2.63 -14.38
N LEU A 3 13.76 -2.52 -14.80
CA LEU A 3 12.60 -2.86 -13.95
C LEU A 3 12.68 -4.31 -13.42
N LEU A 4 13.08 -5.25 -14.28
CA LEU A 4 13.19 -6.66 -13.91
C LEU A 4 14.18 -6.87 -12.75
N GLU A 5 15.28 -6.13 -12.74
CA GLU A 5 16.27 -6.19 -11.66
C GLU A 5 15.72 -5.60 -10.37
N LYS A 6 14.96 -4.50 -10.45
CA LYS A 6 14.27 -3.90 -9.30
C LYS A 6 13.27 -4.86 -8.68
N ILE A 7 12.52 -5.61 -9.50
CA ILE A 7 11.56 -6.60 -9.03
C ILE A 7 12.27 -7.74 -8.29
N HIS A 8 13.32 -8.33 -8.89
CA HIS A 8 14.09 -9.40 -8.24
C HIS A 8 14.73 -8.97 -6.91
N GLN A 9 15.16 -7.71 -6.82
CA GLN A 9 15.76 -7.15 -5.61
C GLN A 9 14.73 -6.55 -4.63
N LYS A 10 13.43 -6.62 -4.92
CA LYS A 10 12.34 -6.00 -4.13
C LYS A 10 12.49 -4.49 -3.93
N LYS A 11 13.16 -3.83 -4.88
CA LYS A 11 13.37 -2.37 -4.91
C LYS A 11 12.36 -1.63 -5.77
N ALA A 12 11.56 -2.35 -6.56
CA ALA A 12 10.46 -1.76 -7.31
C ALA A 12 9.42 -1.18 -6.33
N VAL A 13 8.90 0.00 -6.64
CA VAL A 13 7.81 0.63 -5.88
C VAL A 13 6.49 0.26 -6.54
N VAL A 14 5.66 -0.50 -5.81
CA VAL A 14 4.37 -0.98 -6.32
C VAL A 14 3.28 0.06 -6.04
N GLY A 15 2.46 0.37 -7.04
CA GLY A 15 1.25 1.17 -6.88
C GLY A 15 -0.02 0.31 -6.89
N VAL A 16 -0.94 0.55 -5.95
CA VAL A 16 -2.28 -0.09 -5.99
C VAL A 16 -3.37 0.98 -5.97
N VAL A 17 -4.19 1.02 -7.02
CA VAL A 17 -5.29 1.97 -7.17
C VAL A 17 -6.61 1.34 -6.73
N GLY A 18 -7.30 1.99 -5.79
CA GLY A 18 -8.54 1.54 -5.18
C GLY A 18 -8.27 0.65 -3.96
N LEU A 19 -8.44 1.19 -2.76
CA LEU A 19 -8.21 0.48 -1.50
C LEU A 19 -9.53 -0.15 -1.02
N GLY A 20 -10.18 -0.88 -1.90
CA GLY A 20 -11.39 -1.63 -1.59
C GLY A 20 -11.09 -2.99 -0.97
N TYR A 21 -12.10 -3.86 -1.02
CA TYR A 21 -12.01 -5.24 -0.55
C TYR A 21 -10.91 -6.06 -1.26
N VAL A 22 -10.56 -5.73 -2.50
CA VAL A 22 -9.53 -6.43 -3.28
C VAL A 22 -8.17 -5.72 -3.20
N GLY A 23 -8.15 -4.41 -3.44
CA GLY A 23 -6.90 -3.67 -3.53
C GLY A 23 -6.15 -3.56 -2.21
N LEU A 24 -6.85 -3.42 -1.07
CA LEU A 24 -6.17 -3.36 0.23
C LEU A 24 -5.47 -4.69 0.58
N PRO A 25 -6.10 -5.88 0.48
CA PRO A 25 -5.38 -7.14 0.65
C PRO A 25 -4.23 -7.35 -0.32
N LEU A 26 -4.38 -6.99 -1.59
CA LEU A 26 -3.31 -7.08 -2.58
C LEU A 26 -2.10 -6.20 -2.21
N LEU A 27 -2.37 -4.96 -1.80
CA LEU A 27 -1.34 -4.04 -1.32
C LEU A 27 -0.61 -4.62 -0.11
N MET A 28 -1.33 -5.19 0.85
CA MET A 28 -0.73 -5.76 2.06
C MET A 28 0.19 -6.94 1.71
N GLU A 29 -0.18 -7.77 0.73
CA GLU A 29 0.67 -8.86 0.27
C GLU A 29 2.00 -8.35 -0.29
N PHE A 30 2.00 -7.30 -1.12
CA PHE A 30 3.26 -6.73 -1.63
C PHE A 30 4.18 -6.22 -0.51
N VAL A 31 3.59 -5.57 0.50
CA VAL A 31 4.32 -5.08 1.67
C VAL A 31 4.89 -6.24 2.48
N GLU A 32 4.11 -7.30 2.70
CA GLU A 32 4.54 -8.52 3.40
C GLU A 32 5.64 -9.27 2.63
N GLN A 33 5.64 -9.19 1.30
CA GLN A 33 6.74 -9.67 0.47
C GLN A 33 7.94 -8.73 0.46
N GLY A 34 7.89 -7.56 1.09
CA GLY A 34 9.01 -6.64 1.27
C GLY A 34 9.15 -5.55 0.20
N PHE A 35 8.12 -5.34 -0.62
CA PHE A 35 8.10 -4.22 -1.57
C PHE A 35 7.65 -2.93 -0.88
N LYS A 36 8.22 -1.79 -1.30
CA LYS A 36 7.64 -0.50 -1.00
C LYS A 36 6.34 -0.37 -1.80
N THR A 37 5.24 -0.02 -1.17
CA THR A 37 3.92 0.03 -1.82
C THR A 37 3.17 1.30 -1.45
N LEU A 38 2.69 1.99 -2.49
CA LEU A 38 1.87 3.19 -2.38
C LEU A 38 0.42 2.84 -2.78
N GLY A 39 -0.51 3.03 -1.86
CA GLY A 39 -1.94 2.83 -2.08
C GLY A 39 -2.64 4.13 -2.46
N PHE A 40 -3.48 4.10 -3.50
CA PHE A 40 -4.23 5.27 -3.97
C PHE A 40 -5.73 5.05 -3.76
N ASP A 41 -6.41 5.98 -3.09
CA ASP A 41 -7.88 6.01 -3.01
C ASP A 41 -8.38 7.46 -2.96
N ILE A 42 -9.49 7.74 -3.63
CA ILE A 42 -10.11 9.08 -3.64
C ILE A 42 -10.74 9.45 -2.28
N ASP A 43 -11.06 8.44 -1.45
CA ASP A 43 -11.66 8.66 -0.14
C ASP A 43 -10.58 8.95 0.91
N GLN A 44 -10.41 10.24 1.22
CA GLN A 44 -9.47 10.71 2.25
C GLN A 44 -9.68 10.02 3.61
N LYS A 45 -10.93 9.66 3.97
CA LYS A 45 -11.20 9.02 5.26
C LYS A 45 -10.60 7.61 5.33
N LYS A 46 -10.56 6.89 4.20
CA LYS A 46 -9.88 5.58 4.12
C LYS A 46 -8.38 5.77 4.24
N VAL A 47 -7.83 6.73 3.50
CA VAL A 47 -6.40 7.07 3.51
C VAL A 47 -5.92 7.38 4.93
N ASP A 48 -6.62 8.26 5.64
CA ASP A 48 -6.26 8.67 7.00
C ASP A 48 -6.31 7.48 7.98
N LYS A 49 -7.33 6.62 7.88
CA LYS A 49 -7.44 5.42 8.72
C LYS A 49 -6.27 4.46 8.49
N LEU A 50 -5.92 4.17 7.23
CA LEU A 50 -4.82 3.26 6.92
C LEU A 50 -3.48 3.82 7.37
N ASN A 51 -3.25 5.12 7.16
CA ASN A 51 -2.03 5.78 7.61
C ASN A 51 -1.91 5.82 9.14
N ALA A 52 -3.04 5.79 9.85
CA ALA A 52 -3.11 5.59 11.30
C ALA A 52 -3.02 4.11 11.74
N GLY A 53 -2.80 3.16 10.82
CA GLY A 53 -2.72 1.74 11.11
C GLY A 53 -4.07 1.09 11.46
N LYS A 54 -5.18 1.70 11.07
CA LYS A 54 -6.56 1.24 11.37
C LYS A 54 -7.25 0.67 10.15
N SER A 55 -8.06 -0.36 10.37
CA SER A 55 -8.92 -0.91 9.31
C SER A 55 -10.25 -0.16 9.23
N TYR A 56 -10.80 -0.04 8.02
CA TYR A 56 -12.21 0.36 7.80
C TYR A 56 -13.04 -0.75 7.15
N ILE A 57 -12.41 -1.89 6.82
CA ILE A 57 -13.09 -3.06 6.28
C ILE A 57 -13.23 -4.08 7.41
N LYS A 58 -14.46 -4.38 7.81
CA LYS A 58 -14.78 -5.24 8.97
C LYS A 58 -14.08 -6.62 8.91
N HIS A 59 -13.84 -7.14 7.71
CA HIS A 59 -13.22 -8.45 7.48
C HIS A 59 -11.69 -8.41 7.31
N ILE A 60 -11.08 -7.24 7.42
CA ILE A 60 -9.62 -7.09 7.39
C ILE A 60 -9.15 -6.78 8.81
N ASP A 61 -8.31 -7.66 9.34
CA ASP A 61 -7.75 -7.55 10.68
C ASP A 61 -6.92 -6.25 10.81
N GLU A 62 -7.29 -5.42 11.79
CA GLU A 62 -6.58 -4.19 12.11
C GLU A 62 -5.12 -4.46 12.49
N LYS A 63 -4.82 -5.61 13.11
CA LYS A 63 -3.43 -5.98 13.43
C LYS A 63 -2.59 -6.11 12.18
N ARG A 64 -3.16 -6.63 11.09
CA ARG A 64 -2.48 -6.76 9.79
C ARG A 64 -2.21 -5.39 9.19
N VAL A 65 -3.22 -4.51 9.18
CA VAL A 65 -3.08 -3.11 8.72
C VAL A 65 -2.00 -2.36 9.53
N LYS A 66 -2.01 -2.53 10.85
CA LYS A 66 -1.01 -1.93 11.73
C LYS A 66 0.39 -2.48 11.43
N ALA A 67 0.55 -3.79 11.25
CA ALA A 67 1.84 -4.40 10.94
C ALA A 67 2.42 -3.89 9.61
N VAL A 68 1.61 -3.83 8.55
CA VAL A 68 2.07 -3.27 7.26
C VAL A 68 2.42 -1.79 7.38
N ARG A 69 1.68 -1.00 8.18
CA ARG A 69 1.99 0.41 8.41
C ARG A 69 3.29 0.59 9.20
N ASP A 70 3.48 -0.20 10.25
CA ASP A 70 4.67 -0.15 11.12
C ASP A 70 5.94 -0.61 10.39
N SER A 71 5.82 -1.43 9.33
CA SER A 71 6.94 -1.84 8.48
C SER A 71 7.64 -0.67 7.76
N LYS A 72 6.97 0.49 7.66
CA LYS A 72 7.40 1.67 6.88
C LYS A 72 7.54 1.44 5.37
N LEU A 73 7.05 0.30 4.86
CA LEU A 73 7.00 0.01 3.44
C LEU A 73 5.68 0.42 2.79
N PHE A 74 4.66 0.73 3.58
CA PHE A 74 3.32 1.08 3.12
C PHE A 74 2.96 2.54 3.43
N GLU A 75 2.38 3.24 2.46
CA GLU A 75 1.65 4.50 2.66
C GLU A 75 0.38 4.53 1.79
N ALA A 76 -0.70 5.17 2.27
CA ALA A 76 -1.88 5.48 1.47
C ALA A 76 -1.92 6.98 1.11
N THR A 77 -2.45 7.31 -0.06
CA THR A 77 -2.60 8.69 -0.50
C THR A 77 -3.88 8.87 -1.34
N SER A 78 -4.44 10.08 -1.30
CA SER A 78 -5.47 10.57 -2.23
C SER A 78 -4.88 11.42 -3.36
N ASP A 79 -3.58 11.75 -3.28
CA ASP A 79 -2.87 12.52 -4.30
C ASP A 79 -2.39 11.60 -5.42
N PHE A 80 -3.17 11.53 -6.50
CA PHE A 80 -2.80 10.81 -7.70
C PHE A 80 -1.58 11.39 -8.43
N GLY A 81 -1.15 12.62 -8.13
CA GLY A 81 0.09 13.19 -8.66
C GLY A 81 1.34 12.42 -8.23
N ARG A 82 1.24 11.63 -7.16
CA ARG A 82 2.28 10.72 -6.67
C ARG A 82 2.42 9.43 -7.47
N ILE A 83 1.59 9.19 -8.48
CA ILE A 83 1.71 8.00 -9.35
C ILE A 83 3.10 7.91 -10.01
N LYS A 84 3.80 9.04 -10.19
CA LYS A 84 5.18 9.11 -10.68
C LYS A 84 6.23 8.52 -9.73
N GLU A 85 5.87 8.22 -8.48
CA GLU A 85 6.76 7.57 -7.50
C GLU A 85 6.80 6.04 -7.68
N VAL A 86 5.88 5.46 -8.45
CA VAL A 86 5.79 4.01 -8.68
C VAL A 86 6.59 3.59 -9.91
N ASP A 87 7.02 2.32 -9.94
CA ASP A 87 7.75 1.71 -11.05
C ASP A 87 6.84 0.94 -12.03
#